data_AF-A0A2V6Q128-F1
#
_entry.id   AF-A0A2V6Q128-F1
#
_cell.length_a   1.000
_cell.length_b   1.000
_cell.length_c   1.000
_cell.angle_alpha   90.00
_cell.angle_beta   90.00
_cell.angle_gamma   90.00
#
_symmetry.space_group_name_H-M   'P 1'
#
loop_
_entity.id
_entity.type
_entity.pdbx_description
1 polymer ?
#
loop_
_entity_poly.entity_id
_entity_poly.type
_entity_poly.pdbx_seq_one_letter_code
_entity_poly.pdbx_strand_id
1 'polypeptide(L)'
;MRAAAALAALLVLVPSTAAAAARAIVLTTLFGEYHLVFDDARITEAEVRDLVVLSPHLAGWTSLAVAPRLERCVAGDSAYLDCARSTEPSRFLWNARVNLDAGAAAARRLAALRTPAELEPVAAWLRRSLTFSLWLEETKLDFYRSRDLAVLGRRYDEVEPARGCAAAVAAVRGASSREAQFDLVVLDWHNCVNALVRRRLGEYPLPAWQRFLRAFGITERFVETVK
;
A
#
# COMPACT_ATOMS: atom_id res chain seq x y z
N MET A 1 -37.83 -54.60 -57.05
CA MET A 1 -37.67 -54.43 -55.59
C MET A 1 -36.24 -53.96 -55.33
N ARG A 2 -36.05 -52.67 -55.00
CA ARG A 2 -34.73 -52.09 -54.69
C ARG A 2 -34.67 -51.85 -53.19
N ALA A 3 -33.76 -52.53 -52.49
CA ALA A 3 -33.47 -52.31 -51.09
C ALA A 3 -32.48 -51.14 -50.95
N ALA A 4 -32.86 -50.11 -50.21
CA ALA A 4 -32.00 -49.00 -49.85
C ALA A 4 -31.34 -49.30 -48.49
N ALA A 5 -30.02 -49.37 -48.46
CA ALA A 5 -29.24 -49.47 -47.23
C ALA A 5 -29.07 -48.06 -46.64
N ALA A 6 -29.54 -47.86 -45.41
CA ALA A 6 -29.36 -46.62 -44.66
C ALA A 6 -28.02 -46.66 -43.91
N LEU A 7 -27.09 -45.76 -44.26
CA LEU A 7 -25.89 -45.49 -43.48
C LEU A 7 -26.26 -44.60 -42.29
N ALA A 8 -26.14 -45.11 -41.07
CA ALA A 8 -26.21 -44.32 -39.85
C ALA A 8 -24.82 -43.70 -39.56
N ALA A 9 -24.70 -42.38 -39.68
CA ALA A 9 -23.52 -41.65 -39.30
C ALA A 9 -23.51 -41.43 -37.78
N LEU A 10 -22.54 -42.03 -37.08
CA LEU A 10 -22.28 -41.79 -35.66
C LEU A 10 -21.60 -40.42 -35.52
N LEU A 11 -22.34 -39.42 -35.04
CA LEU A 11 -21.78 -38.13 -34.63
C LEU A 11 -21.05 -38.31 -33.30
N VAL A 12 -19.71 -38.33 -33.35
CA VAL A 12 -18.85 -38.21 -32.17
C VAL A 12 -18.91 -36.76 -31.69
N LEU A 13 -19.70 -36.52 -30.65
CA LEU A 13 -19.69 -35.29 -29.88
C LEU A 13 -18.36 -35.21 -29.11
N VAL A 14 -17.37 -34.52 -29.70
CA VAL A 14 -16.17 -34.10 -28.98
C VAL A 14 -16.61 -32.96 -28.05
N PRO A 15 -16.49 -33.10 -26.72
CA PRO A 15 -16.81 -32.00 -25.82
C PRO A 15 -15.79 -30.89 -26.06
N SER A 16 -16.24 -29.77 -26.62
CA SER A 16 -15.45 -28.53 -26.63
C SER A 16 -15.27 -28.09 -25.18
N THR A 17 -14.12 -28.43 -24.59
CA THR A 17 -13.64 -27.73 -23.41
C THR A 17 -13.44 -26.28 -23.83
N ALA A 18 -14.38 -25.41 -23.47
CA ALA A 18 -14.22 -23.97 -23.61
C ALA A 18 -12.91 -23.61 -22.88
N ALA A 19 -11.87 -23.31 -23.64
CA ALA A 19 -10.61 -22.86 -23.07
C ALA A 19 -10.92 -21.59 -22.28
N ALA A 20 -10.66 -21.64 -20.97
CA ALA A 20 -10.89 -20.50 -20.11
C ALA A 20 -10.14 -19.29 -20.67
N ALA A 21 -10.87 -18.19 -20.91
CA ALA A 21 -10.31 -17.04 -21.60
C ALA A 21 -9.31 -16.34 -20.67
N ALA A 22 -8.02 -16.39 -21.03
CA ALA A 22 -7.01 -15.62 -20.33
C ALA A 22 -7.39 -14.13 -20.35
N ARG A 23 -7.36 -13.50 -19.17
CA ARG A 23 -7.64 -12.08 -18.97
C ARG A 23 -6.35 -11.35 -18.63
N ALA A 24 -6.32 -10.07 -18.97
CA ALA A 24 -5.20 -9.20 -18.68
C ALA A 24 -5.66 -7.93 -17.96
N ILE A 25 -4.95 -7.53 -16.92
CA ILE A 25 -5.09 -6.23 -16.26
C ILE A 25 -3.76 -5.49 -16.36
N VAL A 26 -3.83 -4.19 -16.66
CA VAL A 26 -2.69 -3.27 -16.60
C VAL A 26 -3.00 -2.21 -15.56
N LEU A 27 -2.06 -2.01 -14.64
CA LEU A 27 -2.13 -0.98 -13.60
C LEU A 27 -0.99 0.00 -13.81
N THR A 28 -1.32 1.28 -13.92
CA THR A 28 -0.31 2.34 -13.90
C THR A 28 0.15 2.57 -12.46
N THR A 29 1.47 2.57 -12.27
CA THR A 29 2.13 2.82 -10.99
C THR A 29 3.00 4.06 -11.09
N LEU A 30 3.57 4.50 -9.97
CA LEU A 30 4.53 5.61 -9.96
C LEU A 30 5.79 5.33 -10.81
N PHE A 31 6.17 4.06 -10.95
CA PHE A 31 7.45 3.66 -11.55
C PHE A 31 7.30 2.96 -12.90
N GLY A 32 6.08 2.78 -13.40
CA GLY A 32 5.83 2.03 -14.62
C GLY A 32 4.47 1.37 -14.66
N GLU A 33 4.32 0.40 -15.55
CA GLU A 33 3.10 -0.38 -15.70
C GLU A 33 3.26 -1.76 -15.10
N TYR A 34 2.25 -2.19 -14.35
CA TYR A 34 2.17 -3.52 -13.77
C TYR A 34 1.13 -4.35 -14.51
N HIS A 35 1.60 -5.38 -15.21
CA HIS A 35 0.83 -6.23 -16.09
C HIS A 35 0.56 -7.57 -15.40
N LEU A 36 -0.70 -8.00 -15.39
CA LEU A 36 -1.15 -9.28 -14.85
C LEU A 36 -1.93 -10.03 -15.91
N VAL A 37 -1.62 -11.31 -16.08
CA VAL A 37 -2.38 -12.24 -16.93
C VAL A 37 -2.85 -13.40 -16.07
N PHE A 38 -4.12 -13.75 -16.12
CA PHE A 38 -4.71 -14.78 -15.28
C PHE A 38 -5.83 -15.53 -16.01
N ASP A 39 -6.18 -16.69 -15.45
CA ASP A 39 -7.29 -17.53 -15.91
C ASP A 39 -8.54 -17.20 -15.08
N ASP A 40 -9.56 -16.64 -15.73
CA ASP A 40 -10.83 -16.22 -15.10
C ASP A 40 -11.66 -17.40 -14.55
N ALA A 41 -11.33 -18.64 -14.96
CA ALA A 41 -11.92 -19.83 -14.35
C ALA A 41 -11.26 -20.21 -13.00
N ARG A 42 -10.08 -19.67 -12.69
CA ARG A 42 -9.35 -19.90 -11.43
C ARG A 42 -9.49 -18.75 -10.44
N ILE A 43 -9.51 -17.52 -10.95
CA ILE A 43 -9.68 -16.30 -10.16
C ILE A 43 -10.36 -15.25 -11.02
N THR A 44 -11.44 -14.66 -10.52
CA THR A 44 -12.17 -13.65 -11.28
C THR A 44 -11.37 -12.36 -11.40
N GLU A 45 -11.62 -11.57 -12.45
CA GLU A 45 -11.02 -10.23 -12.56
C GLU A 45 -11.27 -9.36 -11.32
N ALA A 46 -12.46 -9.44 -10.73
CA ALA A 46 -12.81 -8.71 -9.51
C ALA A 46 -11.92 -9.11 -8.33
N GLU A 47 -11.70 -10.42 -8.12
CA GLU A 47 -10.81 -10.92 -7.07
C GLU A 47 -9.36 -10.51 -7.31
N VAL A 48 -8.88 -10.54 -8.57
CA VAL A 48 -7.54 -10.04 -8.92
C VAL A 48 -7.42 -8.56 -8.56
N ARG A 49 -8.43 -7.73 -8.90
CA ARG A 49 -8.43 -6.29 -8.58
C ARG A 49 -8.49 -6.02 -7.08
N ASP A 50 -9.15 -6.87 -6.31
CA ASP A 50 -9.20 -6.76 -4.86
C ASP A 50 -7.87 -7.15 -4.20
N LEU A 51 -7.17 -8.16 -4.74
CA LEU A 51 -5.93 -8.69 -4.16
C LEU A 51 -4.66 -8.00 -4.67
N VAL A 52 -4.69 -7.44 -5.88
CA VAL A 52 -3.51 -6.80 -6.48
C VAL A 52 -2.98 -5.62 -5.67
N VAL A 53 -3.83 -4.99 -4.86
CA VAL A 53 -3.45 -3.93 -3.92
C VAL A 53 -2.39 -4.35 -2.90
N LEU A 54 -2.15 -5.66 -2.76
CA LEU A 54 -1.14 -6.25 -1.89
C LEU A 54 0.21 -6.45 -2.59
N SER A 55 0.30 -6.24 -3.89
CA SER A 55 1.49 -6.48 -4.72
C SER A 55 2.70 -5.64 -4.29
N PRO A 56 3.93 -6.19 -4.34
CA PRO A 56 5.15 -5.44 -4.05
C PRO A 56 5.47 -4.38 -5.12
N HIS A 57 4.87 -4.49 -6.30
CA HIS A 57 5.10 -3.57 -7.43
C HIS A 57 4.23 -2.30 -7.34
N LEU A 58 3.25 -2.28 -6.43
CA LEU A 58 2.49 -1.07 -6.15
C LEU A 58 3.28 -0.16 -5.21
N ALA A 59 3.59 1.03 -5.69
CA ALA A 59 4.41 2.01 -4.99
C ALA A 59 3.78 3.40 -5.00
N GLY A 60 4.23 4.25 -4.07
CA GLY A 60 3.69 5.60 -3.92
C GLY A 60 2.20 5.57 -3.59
N TRP A 61 1.40 6.24 -4.40
CA TRP A 61 -0.03 6.47 -4.13
C TRP A 61 -0.92 5.22 -4.27
N THR A 62 -0.43 4.16 -4.90
CA THR A 62 -1.19 2.92 -5.10
C THR A 62 -0.85 1.84 -4.07
N SER A 63 0.15 2.09 -3.20
CA SER A 63 0.58 1.12 -2.19
C SER A 63 -0.25 1.21 -0.92
N LEU A 64 -0.62 0.06 -0.36
CA LEU A 64 -1.19 -0.03 1.00
C LEU A 64 -0.13 -0.18 2.09
N ALA A 65 1.16 -0.10 1.75
CA ALA A 65 2.24 -0.32 2.71
C ALA A 65 2.47 0.85 3.68
N VAL A 66 2.07 2.07 3.31
CA VAL A 66 2.32 3.29 4.09
C VAL A 66 1.13 4.23 4.02
N ALA A 67 0.91 4.98 5.10
CA ALA A 67 -0.05 6.07 5.10
C ALA A 67 0.49 7.24 4.28
N PRO A 68 -0.39 8.05 3.64
CA PRO A 68 0.03 9.32 3.08
C PRO A 68 0.70 10.19 4.15
N ARG A 69 1.86 10.76 3.85
CA ARG A 69 2.55 11.68 4.78
C ARG A 69 1.69 12.92 5.03
N LEU A 70 1.79 13.52 6.22
CA LEU A 70 1.04 14.75 6.54
C LEU A 70 1.30 15.88 5.53
N GLU A 71 2.52 15.95 4.99
CA GLU A 71 2.97 16.99 4.06
C GLU A 71 2.43 16.81 2.63
N ARG A 72 1.79 15.68 2.32
CA ARG A 72 1.21 15.47 0.99
C ARG A 72 0.11 16.51 0.74
N CYS A 73 0.15 17.12 -0.44
CA CYS A 73 -0.95 17.89 -0.98
C CYS A 73 -1.13 17.56 -2.47
N VAL A 74 -2.35 17.30 -2.90
CA VAL A 74 -2.66 16.97 -4.29
C VAL A 74 -3.37 18.16 -4.92
N ALA A 75 -2.65 18.92 -5.75
CA ALA A 75 -3.22 20.08 -6.41
C ALA A 75 -4.40 19.67 -7.31
N GLY A 76 -5.52 20.40 -7.18
CA GLY A 76 -6.76 20.12 -7.91
C GLY A 76 -7.69 19.08 -7.27
N ASP A 77 -7.26 18.40 -6.21
CA ASP A 77 -8.15 17.55 -5.42
C ASP A 77 -8.93 18.40 -4.40
N SER A 78 -10.27 18.38 -4.52
CA SER A 78 -11.19 19.16 -3.70
C SER A 78 -11.13 18.86 -2.19
N ALA A 79 -10.55 17.72 -1.79
CA ALA A 79 -10.35 17.41 -0.38
C ALA A 79 -9.27 18.29 0.28
N TYR A 80 -8.28 18.75 -0.50
CA TYR A 80 -7.16 19.55 0.00
C TYR A 80 -7.46 21.05 -0.12
N LEU A 81 -7.04 21.81 0.89
CA LEU A 81 -6.91 23.26 0.79
C LEU A 81 -5.61 23.60 0.05
N ASP A 82 -5.61 24.75 -0.63
CA ASP A 82 -4.48 25.37 -1.36
C ASP A 82 -3.10 24.74 -1.06
N CYS A 83 -2.52 24.09 -2.07
CA CYS A 83 -1.25 23.39 -1.98
C CYS A 83 -0.02 24.30 -2.05
N ALA A 84 -0.18 25.62 -2.14
CA ALA A 84 0.94 26.53 -1.93
C ALA A 84 1.59 26.23 -0.57
N ARG A 85 2.93 26.22 -0.52
CA ARG A 85 3.68 26.04 0.74
C ARG A 85 3.29 27.16 1.68
N SER A 86 2.36 26.88 2.58
CA SER A 86 1.82 27.84 3.52
C SER A 86 2.29 27.47 4.92
N THR A 87 2.84 28.47 5.61
CA THR A 87 3.15 28.37 7.04
C THR A 87 1.90 28.56 7.91
N GLU A 88 0.72 28.75 7.31
CA GLU A 88 -0.54 28.83 8.05
C GLU A 88 -0.87 27.48 8.69
N PRO A 89 -0.89 27.40 10.04
CA PRO A 89 -1.14 26.15 10.73
C PRO A 89 -2.49 25.54 10.39
N SER A 90 -3.53 26.35 10.13
CA SER A 90 -4.87 25.87 9.82
C SER A 90 -4.93 25.07 8.51
N ARG A 91 -4.28 25.53 7.44
CA ARG A 91 -4.25 24.83 6.14
C ARG A 91 -3.46 23.54 6.24
N PHE A 92 -2.28 23.59 6.85
CA PHE A 92 -1.48 22.40 7.07
C PHE A 92 -2.26 21.35 7.87
N LEU A 93 -2.88 21.74 8.99
CA LEU A 93 -3.63 20.82 9.84
C LEU A 93 -4.84 20.21 9.13
N TRP A 94 -5.49 20.94 8.21
CA TRP A 94 -6.56 20.40 7.37
C TRP A 94 -6.02 19.34 6.41
N ASN A 95 -5.00 19.67 5.61
CA ASN A 95 -4.43 18.74 4.63
C ASN A 95 -3.83 17.50 5.31
N ALA A 96 -3.17 17.68 6.46
CA ALA A 96 -2.70 16.59 7.32
C ALA A 96 -3.85 15.66 7.74
N ARG A 97 -5.04 16.21 8.05
CA ARG A 97 -6.21 15.41 8.41
C ARG A 97 -6.73 14.58 7.23
N VAL A 98 -6.81 15.16 6.04
CA VAL A 98 -7.18 14.45 4.80
C VAL A 98 -6.28 13.23 4.58
N ASN A 99 -4.96 13.41 4.77
CA ASN A 99 -3.98 12.34 4.65
C ASN A 99 -4.17 11.22 5.68
N LEU A 100 -4.43 11.56 6.94
CA LEU A 100 -4.72 10.58 7.98
C LEU A 100 -6.02 9.82 7.74
N ASP A 101 -7.09 10.52 7.32
CA ASP A 101 -8.37 9.88 7.02
C ASP A 101 -8.23 8.89 5.84
N ALA A 102 -7.42 9.23 4.84
CA ALA A 102 -7.07 8.33 3.74
C ALA A 102 -6.27 7.10 4.21
N GLY A 103 -5.29 7.29 5.10
CA GLY A 103 -4.55 6.17 5.69
C GLY A 103 -5.45 5.25 6.54
N ALA A 104 -6.36 5.83 7.33
CA ALA A 104 -7.32 5.07 8.12
C ALA A 104 -8.30 4.29 7.23
N ALA A 105 -8.72 4.87 6.09
CA ALA A 105 -9.53 4.19 5.09
C ALA A 105 -8.77 3.00 4.46
N ALA A 106 -7.49 3.18 4.13
CA ALA A 106 -6.63 2.11 3.65
C ALA A 106 -6.51 0.96 4.67
N ALA A 107 -6.37 1.29 5.97
CA ALA A 107 -6.30 0.29 7.04
C ALA A 107 -7.61 -0.50 7.17
N ARG A 108 -8.76 0.18 7.12
CA ARG A 108 -10.07 -0.49 7.10
C ARG A 108 -10.24 -1.40 5.87
N ARG A 109 -9.82 -0.93 4.69
CA ARG A 109 -9.84 -1.73 3.46
C ARG A 109 -9.01 -2.99 3.62
N LEU A 110 -7.76 -2.87 4.08
CA LEU A 110 -6.85 -4.00 4.28
C LEU A 110 -7.35 -5.01 5.34
N ALA A 111 -8.06 -4.53 6.36
CA ALA A 111 -8.70 -5.39 7.35
C ALA A 111 -9.92 -6.15 6.79
N ALA A 112 -10.65 -5.54 5.84
CA ALA A 112 -11.84 -6.13 5.23
C ALA A 112 -11.55 -7.04 4.02
N LEU A 113 -10.30 -7.06 3.51
CA LEU A 113 -9.92 -7.92 2.39
C LEU A 113 -10.09 -9.39 2.74
N ARG A 114 -10.78 -10.14 1.87
CA ARG A 114 -10.78 -11.60 1.91
C ARG A 114 -9.47 -12.10 1.33
N THR A 115 -8.55 -12.51 2.19
CA THR A 115 -7.19 -12.89 1.79
C THR A 115 -7.07 -14.42 1.70
N PRO A 116 -6.65 -14.98 0.56
CA PRO A 116 -6.27 -16.39 0.47
C PRO A 116 -5.11 -16.72 1.41
N ALA A 117 -5.02 -17.97 1.88
CA ALA A 117 -4.01 -18.40 2.85
C ALA A 117 -2.56 -18.12 2.37
N GLU A 118 -2.32 -18.18 1.05
CA GLU A 118 -1.03 -17.87 0.43
C GLU A 118 -0.59 -16.42 0.67
N LEU A 119 -1.55 -15.50 0.76
CA LEU A 119 -1.32 -14.06 0.95
C LEU A 119 -1.38 -13.61 2.40
N GLU A 120 -1.73 -14.46 3.37
CA GLU A 120 -1.78 -14.06 4.78
C GLU A 120 -0.47 -13.45 5.30
N PRO A 121 0.73 -13.98 4.98
CA PRO A 121 1.98 -13.32 5.37
C PRO A 121 2.13 -11.90 4.78
N VAL A 122 1.68 -11.70 3.53
CA VAL A 122 1.70 -10.40 2.85
C VAL A 122 0.74 -9.43 3.53
N ALA A 123 -0.50 -9.85 3.75
CA ALA A 123 -1.51 -9.02 4.40
C ALA A 123 -1.09 -8.66 5.83
N ALA A 124 -0.54 -9.61 6.59
CA ALA A 124 -0.01 -9.37 7.94
C ALA A 124 1.14 -8.36 7.93
N TRP A 125 2.08 -8.48 6.98
CA TRP A 125 3.18 -7.51 6.84
C TRP A 125 2.67 -6.12 6.50
N LEU A 126 1.75 -6.01 5.53
CA LEU A 126 1.15 -4.73 5.13
C LEU A 126 0.36 -4.08 6.27
N ARG A 127 -0.40 -4.86 7.06
CA ARG A 127 -1.13 -4.37 8.23
C ARG A 127 -0.15 -3.76 9.23
N ARG A 128 0.92 -4.46 9.59
CA ARG A 128 1.95 -3.93 10.51
C ARG A 128 2.63 -2.67 9.95
N SER A 129 2.97 -2.67 8.66
CA SER A 129 3.60 -1.53 7.99
C SER A 129 2.69 -0.28 7.99
N LEU A 130 1.42 -0.46 7.64
CA LEU A 130 0.45 0.62 7.56
C LEU A 130 0.06 1.13 8.96
N THR A 131 -0.14 0.24 9.93
CA THR A 131 -0.40 0.63 11.33
C THR A 131 0.76 1.45 11.90
N PHE A 132 2.01 1.03 11.64
CA PHE A 132 3.16 1.82 12.05
C PHE A 132 3.19 3.18 11.36
N SER A 133 3.00 3.21 10.04
CA SER A 133 3.02 4.45 9.28
C SER A 133 1.92 5.43 9.74
N LEU A 134 0.73 4.93 10.09
CA LEU A 134 -0.33 5.74 10.67
C LEU A 134 0.07 6.32 12.02
N TRP A 135 0.54 5.48 12.94
CA TRP A 135 1.00 5.93 14.25
C TRP A 135 2.11 6.99 14.16
N LEU A 136 3.00 6.84 13.18
CA LEU A 136 4.10 7.78 12.94
C LEU A 136 3.56 9.15 12.53
N GLU A 137 2.65 9.21 11.54
CA GLU A 137 2.05 10.46 11.08
C GLU A 137 1.11 11.08 12.12
N GLU A 138 0.34 10.27 12.86
CA GLU A 138 -0.45 10.74 14.01
C GLU A 138 0.44 11.37 15.08
N THR A 139 1.60 10.80 15.34
CA THR A 139 2.57 11.34 16.30
C THR A 139 3.16 12.67 15.87
N LYS A 140 3.46 12.82 14.58
CA LYS A 140 3.85 14.13 14.03
C LYS A 140 2.73 15.14 14.21
N LEU A 141 1.48 14.78 13.89
CA LEU A 141 0.34 15.68 14.01
C LEU A 141 0.10 16.12 15.45
N ASP A 142 0.16 15.19 16.41
CA ASP A 142 0.03 15.47 17.83
C ASP A 142 1.13 16.43 18.31
N PHE A 143 2.37 16.26 17.86
CA PHE A 143 3.45 17.19 18.18
C PHE A 143 3.20 18.57 17.56
N TYR A 144 2.76 18.65 16.31
CA TYR A 144 2.48 19.93 15.65
C TYR A 144 1.34 20.70 16.32
N ARG A 145 0.36 19.99 16.89
CA ARG A 145 -0.75 20.57 17.66
C ARG A 145 -0.36 20.98 19.08
N SER A 146 0.25 20.07 19.84
CA SER A 146 0.52 20.23 21.27
C SER A 146 1.82 20.96 21.58
N ARG A 147 2.81 20.87 20.68
CA ARG A 147 4.19 21.33 20.87
C ARG A 147 4.93 20.59 21.98
N ASP A 148 4.36 19.50 22.49
CA ASP A 148 4.95 18.71 23.57
C ASP A 148 5.98 17.71 23.00
N LEU A 149 7.25 17.90 23.37
CA LEU A 149 8.33 17.01 22.96
C LEU A 149 8.17 15.58 23.49
N ALA A 150 7.42 15.37 24.59
CA ALA A 150 7.15 14.02 25.09
C ALA A 150 6.37 13.17 24.07
N VAL A 151 5.57 13.81 23.22
CA VAL A 151 4.84 13.16 22.12
C VAL A 151 5.80 12.42 21.16
N LEU A 152 6.94 13.03 20.83
CA LEU A 152 7.97 12.46 19.96
C LEU A 152 8.72 11.28 20.62
N GLY A 153 8.60 11.14 21.94
CA GLY A 153 9.17 10.03 22.71
C GLY A 153 8.22 8.85 22.92
N ARG A 154 6.95 8.95 22.50
CA ARG A 154 5.95 7.90 22.73
C ARG A 154 6.41 6.57 22.13
N ARG A 155 6.21 5.51 22.90
CA ARG A 155 6.54 4.14 22.51
C ARG A 155 5.56 3.66 21.42
N TYR A 156 6.08 2.93 20.44
CA TYR A 156 5.28 2.16 19.48
C TYR A 156 5.65 0.70 19.60
N ASP A 157 4.69 -0.14 19.99
CA ASP A 157 4.92 -1.56 20.24
C ASP A 157 6.11 -1.77 21.19
N GLU A 158 7.22 -2.35 20.75
CA GLU A 158 8.46 -2.53 21.52
C GLU A 158 9.57 -1.52 21.17
N VAL A 159 9.28 -0.54 20.32
CA VAL A 159 10.22 0.51 19.91
C VAL A 159 10.05 1.73 20.81
N GLU A 160 11.16 2.19 21.37
CA GLU A 160 11.21 3.33 22.30
C GLU A 160 11.96 4.52 21.67
N PRO A 161 11.27 5.41 20.92
CA PRO A 161 11.89 6.58 20.29
C PRO A 161 12.63 7.49 21.27
N ALA A 162 12.15 7.63 22.50
CA ALA A 162 12.81 8.42 23.53
C ALA A 162 14.26 7.98 23.80
N ARG A 163 14.56 6.68 23.61
CA ARG A 163 15.92 6.13 23.75
C ARG A 163 16.62 6.02 22.40
N GLY A 164 15.99 5.38 21.43
CA GLY A 164 16.60 5.08 20.14
C GLY A 164 16.78 6.28 19.21
N CYS A 165 16.04 7.37 19.44
CA CYS A 165 16.06 8.60 18.65
C CYS A 165 16.28 9.85 19.50
N ALA A 166 16.94 9.71 20.65
CA ALA A 166 17.20 10.82 21.58
C ALA A 166 17.92 12.01 20.92
N ALA A 167 18.87 11.74 20.02
CA ALA A 167 19.59 12.77 19.27
C ALA A 167 18.65 13.60 18.36
N ALA A 168 17.75 12.94 17.63
CA ALA A 168 16.77 13.63 16.79
C ALA A 168 15.80 14.46 17.64
N VAL A 169 15.32 13.93 18.77
CA VAL A 169 14.46 14.70 19.70
C VAL A 169 15.20 15.90 20.30
N ALA A 170 16.49 15.76 20.62
CA ALA A 170 17.31 16.87 21.09
C ALA A 170 17.50 17.95 20.02
N ALA A 171 17.68 17.57 18.75
CA ALA A 171 17.75 18.51 17.64
C ALA A 171 16.45 19.32 17.52
N VAL A 172 15.27 18.67 17.58
CA VAL A 172 13.97 19.37 17.57
C VAL A 172 13.85 20.34 18.75
N ARG A 173 14.31 19.94 19.95
CA ARG A 173 14.32 20.84 21.13
C ARG A 173 15.18 22.08 20.91
N GLY A 174 16.35 21.92 20.29
CA GLY A 174 17.33 23.00 20.08
C GLY A 174 17.07 23.90 18.87
N ALA A 175 16.08 23.58 18.05
CA ALA A 175 15.76 24.35 16.85
C ALA A 175 15.27 25.77 17.16
N SER A 176 15.74 26.74 16.37
CA SER A 176 15.52 28.17 16.57
C SER A 176 14.15 28.67 16.11
N SER A 177 13.39 27.87 15.36
CA SER A 177 12.11 28.29 14.80
C SER A 177 11.12 27.12 14.70
N ARG A 178 9.84 27.46 14.53
CA ARG A 178 8.78 26.47 14.28
C ARG A 178 8.99 25.70 12.98
N GLU A 179 9.47 26.39 11.95
CA GLU A 179 9.77 25.77 10.66
C GLU A 179 10.97 24.82 10.76
N ALA A 180 12.03 25.21 11.48
CA ALA A 180 13.16 24.32 11.73
C ALA A 180 12.73 23.06 12.53
N GLN A 181 11.87 23.22 13.54
CA GLN A 181 11.30 22.06 14.25
C GLN A 181 10.48 21.16 13.33
N PHE A 182 9.71 21.75 12.42
CA PHE A 182 8.93 21.02 11.45
C PHE A 182 9.83 20.16 10.55
N ASP A 183 10.85 20.77 9.95
CA ASP A 183 11.78 20.10 9.04
C ASP A 183 12.53 18.96 9.75
N LEU A 184 13.01 19.18 10.98
CA LEU A 184 13.67 18.15 11.79
C LEU A 184 12.75 16.99 12.15
N VAL A 185 11.45 17.24 12.35
CA VAL A 185 10.47 16.17 12.59
C VAL A 185 10.19 15.39 11.31
N VAL A 186 10.05 16.07 10.18
CA VAL A 186 9.79 15.44 8.87
C VAL A 186 10.98 14.60 8.39
N LEU A 187 12.20 15.02 8.71
CA LEU A 187 13.42 14.36 8.26
C LEU A 187 14.05 13.51 9.36
N ASP A 188 14.74 14.12 10.32
CA ASP A 188 15.61 13.40 11.25
C ASP A 188 14.85 12.47 12.19
N TRP A 189 13.81 12.99 12.84
CA TRP A 189 13.01 12.17 13.76
C TRP A 189 12.24 11.08 13.01
N HIS A 190 11.56 11.42 11.92
CA HIS A 190 10.84 10.45 11.08
C HIS A 190 11.78 9.34 10.59
N ASN A 191 12.93 9.69 10.01
CA ASN A 191 13.87 8.71 9.47
C ASN A 191 14.45 7.82 10.57
N CYS A 192 14.77 8.38 11.74
CA CYS A 192 15.25 7.59 12.87
C CYS A 192 14.22 6.57 13.35
N VAL A 193 12.98 7.02 13.59
CA VAL A 193 11.90 6.14 14.09
C VAL A 193 11.53 5.10 13.03
N ASN A 194 11.41 5.50 11.77
CA ASN A 194 11.18 4.58 10.66
C ASN A 194 12.31 3.53 10.56
N ALA A 195 13.58 3.91 10.70
CA ALA A 195 14.68 2.95 10.71
C ALA A 195 14.61 1.95 11.86
N LEU A 196 14.21 2.39 13.07
CA LEU A 196 14.03 1.48 14.22
C LEU A 196 12.93 0.45 13.96
N VAL A 197 11.78 0.86 13.43
CA VAL A 197 10.66 -0.04 13.20
C VAL A 197 10.88 -0.92 11.97
N ARG A 198 11.43 -0.38 10.87
CA ARG A 198 11.69 -1.15 9.64
C ARG A 198 12.62 -2.34 9.87
N ARG A 199 13.64 -2.18 10.72
CA ARG A 199 14.51 -3.29 11.12
C ARG A 199 13.76 -4.45 11.76
N ARG A 200 12.68 -4.18 12.50
CA ARG A 200 11.85 -5.21 13.15
C ARG A 200 10.73 -5.73 12.26
N LEU A 201 10.18 -4.88 11.40
CA LEU A 201 9.13 -5.26 10.46
C LEU A 201 9.60 -6.34 9.48
N GLY A 202 10.87 -6.28 9.10
CA GLY A 202 11.49 -7.19 8.14
C GLY A 202 11.13 -6.86 6.69
N GLU A 203 11.66 -7.67 5.78
CA GLU A 203 11.42 -7.51 4.34
C GLU A 203 9.99 -7.89 3.96
N TYR A 204 9.55 -7.37 2.80
CA TYR A 204 8.28 -7.78 2.21
C TYR A 204 8.31 -9.30 1.93
N PRO A 205 7.25 -10.05 2.29
CA PRO A 205 7.24 -11.51 2.18
C PRO A 205 7.01 -11.98 0.73
N LEU A 206 7.99 -11.71 -0.13
CA LEU A 206 7.98 -12.05 -1.55
C LEU A 206 7.70 -13.55 -1.82
N PRO A 207 8.21 -14.51 -1.02
CA PRO A 207 7.88 -15.92 -1.23
C PRO A 207 6.38 -16.22 -1.09
N ALA A 208 5.65 -15.49 -0.24
CA ALA A 208 4.21 -15.64 -0.07
C ALA A 208 3.45 -15.06 -1.26
N TRP A 209 3.84 -13.86 -1.72
CA TRP A 209 3.33 -13.27 -2.96
C TRP A 209 3.49 -14.21 -4.16
N GLN A 210 4.67 -14.78 -4.34
CA GLN A 210 4.94 -15.71 -5.44
C GLN A 210 4.16 -17.03 -5.31
N ARG A 211 3.88 -17.51 -4.09
CA ARG A 211 3.02 -18.69 -3.90
C ARG A 211 1.59 -18.41 -4.36
N PHE A 212 1.05 -17.25 -4.02
CA PHE A 212 -0.26 -16.82 -4.50
C PHE A 212 -0.33 -16.79 -6.02
N LEU A 213 0.64 -16.13 -6.68
CA LEU A 213 0.67 -16.07 -8.14
C LEU A 213 0.65 -17.48 -8.77
N ARG A 214 1.46 -18.41 -8.24
CA ARG A 214 1.50 -19.80 -8.72
C ARG A 214 0.20 -20.56 -8.45
N ALA A 215 -0.38 -20.43 -7.26
CA ALA A 215 -1.59 -21.14 -6.86
C ALA A 215 -2.78 -20.77 -7.76
N PHE A 216 -2.89 -19.49 -8.15
CA PHE A 216 -3.97 -18.98 -8.97
C PHE A 216 -3.62 -18.87 -10.47
N GLY A 217 -2.43 -19.32 -10.88
CA GLY A 217 -2.00 -19.28 -12.28
C GLY A 217 -1.86 -17.87 -12.85
N ILE A 218 -1.48 -16.90 -12.01
CA ILE A 218 -1.30 -15.50 -12.40
C ILE A 218 0.15 -15.30 -12.85
N THR A 219 0.32 -14.77 -14.05
CA THR A 219 1.61 -14.29 -14.56
C THR A 219 1.69 -12.79 -14.35
N GLU A 220 2.80 -12.32 -13.78
CA GLU A 220 3.05 -10.89 -13.59
C GLU A 220 4.25 -10.41 -14.41
N ARG A 221 4.19 -9.15 -14.83
CA ARG A 221 5.31 -8.45 -15.44
C ARG A 221 5.27 -6.97 -15.07
N PHE A 222 6.36 -6.46 -14.52
CA PHE A 222 6.52 -5.02 -14.30
C PHE A 222 7.35 -4.42 -15.44
N VAL A 223 6.85 -3.32 -16.02
CA VAL A 223 7.51 -2.57 -17.08
C VAL A 223 7.86 -1.20 -16.52
N GLU A 224 9.12 -1.02 -16.16
CA GLU A 224 9.62 0.26 -15.68
C GLU A 224 9.50 1.33 -16.76
N THR A 225 9.06 2.53 -16.36
CA THR A 225 9.23 3.71 -17.20
C THR A 225 10.69 4.14 -17.09
N VAL A 226 11.47 3.91 -18.14
CA VAL A 226 12.83 4.46 -18.24
C VAL A 226 12.71 5.98 -18.17
N LYS A 227 13.33 6.58 -17.16
CA LYS A 227 13.53 8.03 -17.08
C LYS A 227 14.87 8.39 -17.69
#